data_AF-A0A4R9G728-F1
#
_entry.id   AF-A0A4R9G728-F1
#
_cell.length_a   1.000
_cell.length_b   1.000
_cell.length_c   1.000
_cell.angle_alpha   90.00
_cell.angle_beta   90.00
_cell.angle_gamma   90.00
#
_symmetry.space_group_name_H-M   'P 1'
#
loop_
_entity.id
_entity.type
_entity.pdbx_description
1 polymer ?
#
loop_
_entity_poly.entity_id
_entity_poly.type
_entity_poly.pdbx_seq_one_letter_code
_entity_poly.pdbx_strand_id
1 'polypeptide(L)' 'MATFVNFIADAAADPALAKEAVQEINNGNSQSLQSFFSKKGYNLSIEECETLIKNAHHIGQEKLTENVRSY' A
#
# COMPACT_ATOMS: atom_id res chain seq x y z
N MET A 1 9.08 -14.78 10.08
CA MET A 1 8.26 -14.44 8.90
C MET A 1 8.15 -12.93 8.84
N ALA A 2 8.52 -12.30 7.72
CA ALA A 2 8.41 -10.85 7.59
C ALA A 2 6.96 -10.47 7.28
N THR A 3 6.35 -9.68 8.16
CA THR A 3 4.94 -9.26 8.06
C THR A 3 4.85 -7.84 7.49
N PHE A 4 3.63 -7.33 7.29
CA PHE A 4 3.41 -5.94 6.90
C PHE A 4 4.07 -4.93 7.86
N VAL A 5 4.17 -5.24 9.15
CA VAL A 5 4.83 -4.36 10.14
C VAL A 5 6.32 -4.21 9.84
N ASN A 6 7.00 -5.30 9.43
CA ASN A 6 8.39 -5.23 9.02
C ASN A 6 8.54 -4.39 7.75
N PHE A 7 7.63 -4.56 6.79
CA PHE A 7 7.60 -3.71 5.60
C PHE A 7 7.46 -2.22 5.96
N ILE A 8 6.60 -1.85 6.90
CA ILE A 8 6.46 -0.43 7.32
C ILE A 8 7.76 0.09 7.95
N ALA A 9 8.44 -0.73 8.75
CA ALA A 9 9.73 -0.36 9.33
C ALA A 9 10.80 -0.18 8.25
N ASP A 10 10.88 -1.12 7.30
CA ASP A 10 11.82 -1.06 6.18
C ASP A 10 11.49 0.09 5.22
N ALA A 11 10.21 0.37 4.94
CA ALA A 11 9.76 1.49 4.13
C ALA A 11 10.00 2.86 4.79
N ALA A 12 10.01 2.91 6.13
CA ALA A 12 10.39 4.11 6.87
C ALA A 12 11.90 4.38 6.81
N ALA A 13 12.71 3.32 6.77
CA ALA A 13 14.16 3.43 6.59
C ALA A 13 14.58 3.61 5.12
N ASP A 14 13.79 3.08 4.19
CA ASP A 14 14.02 3.11 2.74
C ASP A 14 12.82 3.74 1.99
N PRO A 15 12.89 5.05 1.67
CA PRO A 15 11.81 5.73 0.99
C PRO A 15 11.62 5.27 -0.47
N ALA A 16 12.59 4.59 -1.09
CA ALA A 16 12.43 4.03 -2.43
C ALA A 16 11.50 2.81 -2.38
N LEU A 17 11.67 1.94 -1.38
CA LEU A 17 10.77 0.81 -1.13
C LEU A 17 9.33 1.27 -0.89
N ALA A 18 9.15 2.33 -0.09
CA ALA A 18 7.84 2.93 0.14
C ALA A 18 7.19 3.41 -1.16
N LYS A 19 7.97 4.07 -2.03
CA LYS A 19 7.48 4.57 -3.32
C LYS A 19 7.07 3.44 -4.27
N GLU A 20 7.87 2.38 -4.36
CA GLU A 20 7.53 1.20 -5.16
C GLU A 20 6.21 0.57 -4.69
N ALA A 21 6.06 0.37 -3.37
CA ALA A 21 4.83 -0.21 -2.80
C ALA A 21 3.60 0.68 -3.07
N VAL A 22 3.74 2.00 -2.95
CA VAL A 22 2.67 2.95 -3.26
C VAL A 22 2.29 2.93 -4.75
N GLN A 23 3.24 2.73 -5.66
CA GLN A 23 2.93 2.57 -7.09
C GLN A 23 2.12 1.29 -7.34
N GLU A 24 2.50 0.18 -6.71
CA GLU A 24 1.77 -1.08 -6.82
C GLU A 24 0.36 -1.00 -6.20
N ILE A 25 0.21 -0.28 -5.09
CA ILE A 25 -1.09 0.00 -4.46
C ILE A 25 -1.97 0.85 -5.40
N ASN A 26 -1.43 1.91 -6.00
CA ASN A 26 -2.16 2.77 -6.94
C ASN A 26 -2.50 2.08 -8.26
N ASN A 27 -1.76 1.04 -8.65
CA ASN A 27 -2.10 0.19 -9.79
C ASN A 27 -3.42 -0.58 -9.56
N GLY A 28 -3.89 -0.71 -8.31
CA GLY A 28 -5.17 -1.30 -7.97
C GLY A 28 -5.25 -2.82 -8.13
N ASN A 29 -4.11 -3.50 -8.34
CA ASN A 29 -4.06 -4.94 -8.55
C ASN A 29 -3.47 -5.65 -7.32
N SER A 30 -4.33 -6.36 -6.57
CA SER A 30 -3.96 -7.09 -5.36
C SER A 30 -3.01 -8.27 -5.62
N GLN A 31 -3.06 -8.90 -6.79
CA GLN A 31 -2.10 -9.96 -7.16
C GLN A 31 -0.70 -9.39 -7.43
N SER A 32 -0.62 -8.25 -8.12
CA SER A 32 0.66 -7.57 -8.35
C SER A 32 1.30 -7.13 -7.03
N LEU A 33 0.49 -6.54 -6.15
CA LEU A 33 0.94 -6.11 -4.82
C LEU A 33 1.40 -7.30 -3.95
N GLN A 34 0.67 -8.41 -3.96
CA GLN A 34 1.10 -9.63 -3.27
C GLN A 34 2.42 -10.17 -3.84
N SER A 35 2.56 -10.18 -5.17
CA SER A 35 3.79 -10.63 -5.82
C SER A 35 4.98 -9.72 -5.48
N PHE A 36 4.76 -8.41 -5.39
CA PHE A 36 5.76 -7.45 -4.92
C PHE A 36 6.21 -7.78 -3.49
N PHE A 37 5.26 -7.95 -2.56
CA PHE A 37 5.57 -8.28 -1.17
C PHE A 37 6.32 -9.61 -1.07
N SER A 38 5.86 -10.64 -1.79
CA SER A 38 6.51 -11.96 -1.82
C SER A 38 7.93 -11.89 -2.38
N LYS A 39 8.18 -11.13 -3.45
CA LYS A 39 9.52 -10.91 -4.03
C LYS A 39 10.47 -10.21 -3.07
N LYS A 40 9.95 -9.30 -2.24
CA LYS A 40 10.74 -8.59 -1.21
C LYS A 40 10.88 -9.40 0.09
N GLY A 41 10.29 -10.59 0.16
CA GLY A 41 10.39 -11.50 1.31
C GLY A 41 9.30 -11.31 2.37
N TYR A 42 8.30 -10.46 2.11
CA TYR A 42 7.15 -10.28 2.98
C TYR A 42 6.04 -11.28 2.64
N ASN A 43 5.38 -11.78 3.68
CA ASN A 43 4.35 -12.80 3.53
C ASN A 43 2.98 -12.20 3.84
N LEU A 44 2.46 -11.41 2.90
CA LEU A 44 1.10 -10.86 2.97
C LEU A 44 0.12 -11.74 2.19
N SER A 45 -1.07 -11.89 2.74
CA SER A 45 -2.19 -12.55 2.06
C SER A 45 -2.82 -11.63 1.01
N ILE A 46 -3.50 -12.22 0.02
CA ILE A 46 -4.22 -11.47 -1.00
C ILE A 46 -5.32 -10.58 -0.38
N GLU A 47 -6.02 -11.07 0.65
CA GLU A 47 -7.04 -10.30 1.36
C GLU A 47 -6.46 -9.05 2.05
N GLU A 48 -5.25 -9.15 2.62
CA GLU A 48 -4.56 -7.98 3.19
C GLU A 48 -4.17 -6.98 2.09
N CYS A 49 -3.71 -7.47 0.95
CA CYS A 49 -3.37 -6.62 -0.21
C CYS A 49 -4.61 -5.90 -0.75
N GLU A 50 -5.75 -6.59 -0.89
CA GLU A 50 -7.02 -5.97 -1.28
C GLU A 50 -7.49 -4.92 -0.27
N THR A 51 -7.35 -5.21 1.02
CA THR A 51 -7.71 -4.29 2.10
C THR A 51 -6.82 -3.04 2.07
N LEU A 52 -5.51 -3.19 1.82
CA LEU A 52 -4.58 -2.07 1.66
C LEU A 52 -4.93 -1.20 0.45
N ILE A 53 -5.23 -1.81 -0.69
CA ILE A 53 -5.64 -1.07 -1.90
C ILE A 53 -6.95 -0.32 -1.65
N LYS A 54 -7.96 -0.97 -1.05
CA LYS A 54 -9.23 -0.33 -0.69
C LYS A 54 -9.03 0.85 0.26
N ASN A 55 -8.22 0.67 1.31
CA ASN A 55 -7.93 1.72 2.28
C ASN A 55 -7.15 2.88 1.66
N ALA A 56 -6.18 2.61 0.78
CA ALA A 56 -5.44 3.65 0.07
C ALA A 56 -6.36 4.48 -0.85
N HIS A 57 -7.28 3.83 -1.56
CA HIS A 57 -8.32 4.50 -2.34
C HIS A 57 -9.25 5.34 -1.46
N HIS A 58 -9.62 4.85 -0.27
CA HIS A 58 -10.47 5.58 0.66
C HIS A 58 -9.79 6.84 1.20
N ILE A 59 -8.53 6.73 1.63
CA ILE A 59 -7.73 7.86 2.14
C ILE A 59 -7.44 8.87 1.02
N GLY A 60 -7.21 8.41 -0.20
CA GLY A 60 -7.05 9.27 -1.38
C GLY A 60 -8.34 10.04 -1.73
N GLN A 61 -9.50 9.40 -1.57
CA GLN A 61 -10.80 10.07 -1.76
C GLN A 61 -11.14 11.04 -0.63
N GLU A 62 -10.89 10.68 0.64
CA GLU A 62 -11.17 11.57 1.78
C GLU A 62 -10.41 12.90 1.66
N LYS A 63 -9.12 12.86 1.28
CA LYS A 63 -8.34 14.08 1.02
C LYS A 63 -8.87 14.94 -0.13
N LEU A 64 -9.55 14.34 -1.11
CA LEU A 64 -10.19 15.10 -2.20
C LEU A 64 -11.53 15.71 -1.74
N THR A 65 -12.33 15.00 -0.96
CA THR A 65 -13.59 15.54 -0.42
C THR A 65 -13.42 16.62 0.63
N GLU A 66 -12.34 16.62 1.42
CA GLU A 66 -12.04 17.73 2.35
C GLU A 66 -11.73 19.03 1.60
N ASN A 67 -11.09 18.95 0.43
CA ASN A 67 -10.78 20.12 -0.41
C ASN A 67 -12.02 20.72 -1.11
N VAL A 68 -13.07 19.92 -1.34
CA VAL A 68 -14.30 20.37 -2.01
C VAL A 68 -15.27 21.03 -1.01
N ARG A 69 -15.13 20.78 0.30
CA ARG A 69 -15.98 21.38 1.34
C ARG A 69 -15.55 22.79 1.78
N SER A 70 -14.44 23.31 1.25
CA SER A 70 -13.92 24.65 1.54
C SER A 70 -14.18 25.69 0.44
N TYR A 71 -15.07 25.40 -0.54
CA TYR A 71 -15.50 26.35 -1.57
C TYR A 71 -16.93 26.84 -1.35
#